data_AF-A0A016U3E4-F1
#
_entry.id   AF-A0A016U3E4-F1
#
_cell.length_a   1.000
_cell.length_b   1.000
_cell.length_c   1.000
_cell.angle_alpha   90.00
_cell.angle_beta   90.00
_cell.angle_gamma   90.00
#
_symmetry.space_group_name_H-M   'P 1'
#
loop_
_entity.id
_entity.type
_entity.pdbx_description
1 polymer ?
#
loop_
_entity_poly.entity_id
_entity_poly.type
_entity_poly.pdbx_seq_one_letter_code
_entity_poly.pdbx_strand_id
1 'polypeptide(L)'
;MLTQYVAARITLLLPFIIEGTRADEGGHWGYGDNNGYNWPKLCVVGLRQSPIDIRVHDVNYVLLDRMEFVHYDHIGPANISNNGHTSK
;
A
#
# COMPACT_ATOMS: atom_id res chain seq x y z
N MET A 1 -31.76 -0.10 38.31
CA MET A 1 -30.31 -0.38 38.23
C MET A 1 -29.88 -1.22 37.01
N LEU A 2 -30.74 -1.59 36.04
CA LEU A 2 -30.29 -2.25 34.79
C LEU A 2 -30.10 -1.31 33.60
N THR A 3 -30.71 -0.12 33.62
CA THR A 3 -30.67 0.84 32.50
C THR A 3 -29.36 1.63 32.39
N GLN A 4 -28.58 1.76 33.48
CA GLN A 4 -27.29 2.45 33.47
C GLN A 4 -26.14 1.61 32.88
N TYR A 5 -26.23 0.29 32.94
CA TYR A 5 -25.16 -0.60 32.44
C TYR A 5 -25.14 -0.73 30.92
N VAL A 6 -26.30 -0.59 30.25
CA VAL A 6 -26.39 -0.71 28.79
C VAL A 6 -25.86 0.55 28.10
N ALA A 7 -26.18 1.74 28.63
CA ALA A 7 -25.71 3.00 28.08
C ALA A 7 -24.16 3.13 28.15
N ALA A 8 -23.55 2.64 29.23
CA ALA A 8 -22.10 2.73 29.44
C ALA A 8 -21.27 1.84 28.48
N ARG A 9 -21.85 0.77 27.92
CA ARG A 9 -21.13 -0.12 26.98
C ARG A 9 -21.11 0.41 25.54
N ILE A 10 -22.10 1.19 25.14
CA ILE A 10 -22.21 1.73 23.77
C ILE A 10 -21.25 2.92 23.57
N THR A 11 -21.03 3.74 24.60
CA THR A 11 -20.15 4.92 24.53
C THR A 11 -18.66 4.56 24.45
N LEU A 12 -18.27 3.36 24.90
CA LEU A 12 -16.86 2.94 24.99
C LEU A 12 -16.30 2.37 23.67
N LEU A 13 -17.14 2.10 22.68
CA LEU A 13 -16.73 1.59 21.36
C LEU A 13 -16.59 2.70 20.30
N LEU A 14 -17.06 3.90 20.57
CA LEU A 14 -17.00 5.04 19.64
C LEU A 14 -15.59 5.62 19.38
N PRO A 15 -14.59 5.61 20.29
CA PRO A 15 -13.27 6.12 19.93
C PRO A 15 -12.48 5.16 19.04
N PHE A 16 -12.80 3.85 19.03
CA PHE A 16 -12.04 2.85 18.25
C PHE A 16 -12.25 2.92 16.73
N ILE A 17 -13.31 3.60 16.27
CA ILE A 17 -13.63 3.71 14.83
C ILE A 17 -12.93 4.93 14.19
N ILE A 18 -12.46 5.90 14.97
CA ILE A 18 -11.98 7.19 14.43
C ILE A 18 -10.48 7.17 14.09
N GLU A 19 -9.70 6.24 14.61
CA GLU A 19 -8.26 6.13 14.29
C GLU A 19 -7.98 5.65 12.84
N GLY A 20 -8.99 5.20 12.11
CA GLY A 20 -8.84 4.55 10.80
C GLY A 20 -8.76 5.46 9.58
N THR A 21 -8.97 6.78 9.70
CA THR A 21 -9.08 7.67 8.52
C THR A 21 -8.22 8.94 8.59
N ARG A 22 -7.07 8.90 9.27
CA ARG A 22 -6.03 9.91 9.02
C ARG A 22 -5.30 9.53 7.74
N ALA A 23 -5.82 10.02 6.60
CA ALA A 23 -5.04 10.17 5.38
C ALA A 23 -3.96 11.23 5.65
N ASP A 24 -2.95 10.84 6.42
CA ASP A 24 -1.80 11.68 6.72
C ASP A 24 -1.09 11.97 5.39
N GLU A 25 -0.96 13.27 5.09
CA GLU A 25 -0.26 13.81 3.93
C GLU A 25 1.03 13.03 3.76
N GLY A 26 1.26 12.44 2.59
CA GLY A 26 2.38 11.53 2.37
C GLY A 26 3.69 12.21 2.72
N GLY A 27 4.22 11.93 3.92
CA GLY A 27 5.47 12.51 4.41
C GLY A 27 6.59 12.32 3.39
N HIS A 28 7.49 13.30 3.32
CA HIS A 28 8.63 13.26 2.40
C HIS A 28 9.44 11.96 2.61
N TRP A 29 9.54 11.16 1.55
CA TRP A 29 10.22 9.86 1.54
C TRP A 29 11.36 9.85 0.51
N GLY A 30 12.28 8.90 0.64
CA GLY A 30 13.35 8.71 -0.34
C GLY A 30 14.13 7.42 -0.09
N TYR A 31 15.10 7.13 -0.95
CA TYR A 31 15.86 5.87 -0.92
C TYR A 31 17.24 5.98 -0.24
N GLY A 32 17.67 7.19 0.12
CA GLY A 32 19.02 7.42 0.65
C GLY A 32 19.13 7.04 2.12
N ASP A 33 20.36 7.01 2.64
CA ASP A 33 20.65 6.53 4.01
C ASP A 33 19.82 7.25 5.10
N ASN A 34 19.47 8.51 4.88
CA ASN A 34 18.72 9.33 5.83
C ASN A 34 17.20 9.09 5.81
N ASN A 35 16.65 8.51 4.75
CA ASN A 35 15.19 8.38 4.56
C ASN A 35 14.71 7.05 3.95
N GLY A 36 15.60 6.13 3.61
CA GLY A 36 15.30 4.83 3.01
C GLY A 36 14.70 3.80 3.96
N TYR A 37 15.01 3.88 5.25
CA TYR A 37 14.60 2.88 6.25
C TYR A 37 13.34 3.26 7.04
N ASN A 38 12.91 4.52 6.96
CA ASN A 38 11.88 5.10 7.83
C ASN A 38 10.59 5.47 7.07
N TRP A 39 10.24 4.72 6.04
CA TRP A 39 9.02 4.98 5.28
C TRP A 39 7.78 4.82 6.19
N PRO A 40 6.80 5.71 6.10
CA PRO A 40 5.74 5.77 7.10
C PRO A 40 4.76 4.59 7.00
N LYS A 41 4.03 4.34 8.10
CA LYS A 41 2.81 3.50 8.16
C LYS A 41 3.05 2.05 7.71
N LEU A 42 2.24 1.60 6.75
CA LEU A 42 2.18 0.22 6.26
C LEU A 42 3.48 -0.24 5.59
N CYS A 43 4.35 0.69 5.17
CA CYS A 43 5.63 0.34 4.55
C CYS A 43 6.58 -0.35 5.52
N VAL A 44 6.47 -0.07 6.83
CA VAL A 44 7.32 -0.69 7.86
C VAL A 44 6.65 -1.88 8.52
N VAL A 45 5.33 -1.83 8.75
CA VAL A 45 4.63 -2.86 9.55
C VAL A 45 3.76 -3.81 8.73
N GLY A 46 3.59 -3.57 7.43
CA GLY A 46 2.76 -4.39 6.56
C GLY A 46 3.35 -5.77 6.32
N LEU A 47 2.53 -6.82 6.39
CA LEU A 47 2.98 -8.21 6.18
C LEU A 47 3.01 -8.64 4.71
N ARG A 48 2.57 -7.78 3.78
CA ARG A 48 2.40 -8.09 2.35
C ARG A 48 3.07 -7.01 1.49
N GLN A 49 4.32 -6.68 1.80
CA GLN A 49 5.11 -5.69 1.05
C GLN A 49 5.76 -6.31 -0.19
N SER A 50 6.19 -5.45 -1.10
CA SER A 50 7.04 -5.79 -2.25
C SER A 50 8.26 -4.86 -2.25
N PRO A 51 9.39 -5.24 -2.87
CA PRO A 51 9.63 -6.48 -3.62
C PRO A 51 9.79 -7.72 -2.73
N ILE A 52 9.72 -8.91 -3.34
CA ILE A 52 10.02 -10.20 -2.71
C ILE A 52 10.99 -10.99 -3.58
N ASP A 53 11.73 -11.91 -2.95
CA ASP A 53 12.51 -12.91 -3.67
C ASP A 53 11.58 -14.04 -4.14
N ILE A 54 11.50 -14.26 -5.46
CA ILE A 54 10.68 -15.31 -6.06
C ILE A 54 11.60 -16.47 -6.43
N ARG A 55 11.57 -17.53 -5.60
CA ARG A 55 12.39 -18.71 -5.81
C ARG A 55 11.63 -19.75 -6.63
N VAL A 56 12.21 -20.18 -7.75
CA VAL A 56 11.56 -21.09 -8.73
C VAL A 56 11.06 -22.40 -8.11
N HIS A 57 11.66 -22.87 -7.01
CA HIS A 57 11.21 -24.09 -6.32
C HIS A 57 10.00 -23.87 -5.40
N ASP A 58 9.65 -22.63 -5.07
CA ASP A 58 8.52 -22.28 -4.18
C ASP A 58 7.28 -21.80 -4.96
N VAL A 59 7.37 -21.68 -6.29
CA VAL A 59 6.24 -21.21 -7.10
C VAL A 59 5.24 -22.33 -7.37
N ASN A 60 3.95 -21.98 -7.34
CA ASN A 60 2.88 -22.87 -7.78
C ASN A 60 2.60 -22.62 -9.26
N TYR A 61 2.68 -23.68 -10.07
CA TYR A 61 2.34 -23.64 -11.49
C TYR A 61 0.83 -23.80 -11.67
N VAL A 62 0.20 -22.69 -12.04
CA VAL A 62 -1.22 -22.66 -12.40
C VAL A 62 -1.37 -22.36 -13.88
N LEU A 63 -2.43 -22.90 -14.50
CA LEU A 63 -2.82 -22.49 -15.85
C LEU A 63 -3.42 -21.09 -15.76
N LEU A 64 -2.76 -20.14 -16.42
CA LEU A 64 -3.24 -18.77 -16.58
C LEU A 64 -3.56 -18.53 -18.04
N ASP A 65 -4.61 -17.77 -18.29
CA ASP A 65 -4.89 -17.28 -19.63
C ASP A 65 -3.73 -16.40 -20.12
N ARG A 66 -3.51 -16.43 -21.43
CA ARG A 66 -2.49 -15.60 -22.07
C ARG A 66 -2.84 -14.12 -21.87
N MET A 67 -1.86 -13.33 -21.43
CA MET A 67 -2.00 -11.87 -21.37
C MET A 67 -2.14 -11.29 -22.79
N GLU A 68 -3.18 -10.48 -22.99
CA GLU A 68 -3.40 -9.74 -24.22
C GLU A 68 -2.80 -8.33 -24.12
N PHE A 69 -1.95 -7.98 -25.08
CA PHE A 69 -1.33 -6.66 -25.17
C PHE A 69 -2.12 -5.82 -26.17
N VAL A 70 -3.05 -5.00 -25.67
CA VAL A 70 -3.92 -4.17 -26.51
C VAL A 70 -3.21 -2.84 -26.81
N HIS A 71 -2.97 -2.53 -28.09
CA HIS A 71 -2.32 -1.31 -28.58
C HIS A 71 -0.84 -1.11 -28.18
N TYR A 72 -0.15 -2.17 -27.71
CA TYR A 72 1.28 -2.08 -27.40
C TYR A 72 2.18 -1.94 -28.64
N ASP A 73 1.63 -2.22 -29.82
CA ASP A 73 2.25 -2.03 -31.13
C ASP A 73 2.04 -0.62 -31.71
N HIS A 74 1.24 0.22 -31.04
CA HIS A 74 0.96 1.57 -31.48
C HIS A 74 2.19 2.49 -31.33
N ILE A 75 2.52 3.21 -32.40
CA ILE A 75 3.61 4.20 -32.41
C ILE A 75 3.02 5.59 -32.21
N GLY A 76 3.51 6.31 -31.20
CA GLY A 76 3.08 7.67 -30.92
C GLY A 76 4.04 8.40 -29.98
N PRO A 77 3.85 9.71 -29.78
CA PRO A 77 4.65 10.46 -28.82
C PRO A 77 4.40 9.96 -27.40
N ALA A 78 5.49 9.74 -26.65
CA ALA A 78 5.46 9.47 -25.22
C ALA A 78 6.06 10.67 -24.48
N ASN A 79 5.40 11.13 -23.41
CA ASN A 79 5.95 12.17 -22.55
C ASN A 79 6.64 11.50 -21.36
N ILE A 80 7.93 11.80 -21.16
CA ILE A 80 8.72 11.24 -20.07
C ILE A 80 9.28 12.41 -19.26
N SER A 81 9.10 12.32 -17.94
CA SER A 81 9.48 13.33 -16.97
C SER A 81 10.22 12.68 -15.80
N ASN A 82 11.23 13.37 -15.27
CA ASN A 82 11.88 12.95 -14.02
C ASN A 82 11.10 13.56 -12.84
N ASN A 83 10.60 12.71 -11.93
CA ASN A 83 9.86 13.16 -10.75
C ASN A 83 10.70 13.21 -9.47
N GLY A 84 12.02 13.04 -9.55
CA GLY A 84 12.94 12.97 -8.41
C GLY A 84 13.09 11.58 -7.78
N HIS A 85 12.26 10.61 -8.17
CA HIS A 85 12.30 9.23 -7.66
C HIS A 85 12.39 8.18 -8.78
N THR A 86 11.85 8.48 -9.96
CA THR A 86 11.91 7.66 -11.18
C THR A 86 11.60 8.52 -12.41
N SER A 87 11.74 7.94 -13.60
CA SER A 87 11.22 8.52 -14.84
C SER A 87 9.79 8.00 -15.09
N LYS A 88 8.85 8.89 -15.41
CA LYS A 88 7.45 8.56 -15.68
C LYS A 88 6.87 9.39 -16.82
#